data_AF-A0A965DND3-F1
#
_entry.id   AF-A0A965DND3-F1
#
_cell.length_a   1.000
_cell.length_b   1.000
_cell.length_c   1.000
_cell.angle_alpha   90.00
_cell.angle_beta   90.00
_cell.angle_gamma   90.00
#
_symmetry.space_group_name_H-M   'P 1'
#
loop_
_entity.id
_entity.type
_entity.pdbx_description
1 polymer ?
#
loop_
_entity_poly.entity_id
_entity_poly.type
_entity_poly.pdbx_seq_one_letter_code
_entity_poly.pdbx_strand_id
1 'polypeptide(L)'
;MRQVFGFLCLLFFSVPGFLAQDKTEIIQQRIEFISERFQSESIDLTNIIEQLNYFYEHPINLNETEGLELEDLGLLTTLQISDLIRHRKLFGKLMTLYELQSLTFWDLETIELVRPFVRVDDKLDNLHVTFKEALRQGKFEWFLRYQPTVEPKLGYEKVPDSVLASSNNYYYGNSDRY
;
A
#
# COMPACT_ATOMS: atom_id res chain seq x y z
N MET A 1 -6.48 -29.44 45.43
CA MET A 1 -7.21 -28.86 44.28
C MET A 1 -6.69 -27.43 44.13
N ARG A 2 -5.80 -27.13 43.18
CA ARG A 2 -6.05 -26.85 41.74
C ARG A 2 -6.95 -25.59 41.65
N GLN A 3 -6.45 -24.41 41.26
CA GLN A 3 -6.08 -23.97 39.90
C GLN A 3 -5.07 -22.79 39.96
N VAL A 4 -3.93 -22.85 39.26
CA VAL A 4 -3.58 -22.16 37.97
C VAL A 4 -3.22 -20.67 38.16
N PHE A 5 -1.93 -20.30 38.23
CA PHE A 5 -1.06 -19.88 37.11
C PHE A 5 -1.65 -18.73 36.27
N GLY A 6 -1.32 -17.49 36.63
CA GLY A 6 -1.59 -16.29 35.83
C GLY A 6 -0.27 -15.63 35.41
N PHE A 7 0.24 -16.08 34.27
CA PHE A 7 1.29 -15.49 33.43
C PHE A 7 1.18 -13.94 33.43
N LEU A 8 2.18 -13.18 33.86
CA LEU A 8 3.31 -12.71 33.04
C LEU A 8 2.98 -12.61 31.54
N CYS A 9 2.40 -11.50 31.07
CA CYS A 9 2.67 -10.88 29.76
C CYS A 9 1.66 -9.76 29.50
N LEU A 10 1.97 -8.56 29.96
CA LEU A 10 1.28 -7.33 29.56
C LEU A 10 2.28 -6.21 29.30
N LEU A 11 3.37 -6.54 28.60
CA LEU A 11 4.35 -5.59 28.05
C LEU A 11 4.84 -6.07 26.67
N PHE A 12 3.91 -6.42 25.77
CA PHE A 12 4.23 -6.66 24.37
C PHE A 12 3.09 -6.18 23.48
N PHE A 13 2.76 -4.89 23.55
CA PHE A 13 1.94 -4.27 22.51
C PHE A 13 2.19 -2.76 22.43
N SER A 14 3.44 -2.38 22.14
CA SER A 14 3.74 -1.13 21.44
C SER A 14 5.18 -1.15 20.94
N VAL A 15 5.40 -1.82 19.82
CA VAL A 15 6.47 -1.42 18.90
C VAL A 15 5.83 -1.30 17.52
N PRO A 16 5.23 -0.15 17.16
CA PRO A 16 5.09 0.20 15.76
C PRO A 16 6.46 0.74 15.32
N GLY A 17 7.41 -0.17 15.16
CA GLY A 17 8.79 0.15 14.80
C GLY A 17 9.13 -0.50 13.47
N PHE A 18 8.91 0.27 12.39
CA PHE A 18 9.63 0.18 11.11
C PHE A 18 9.63 -1.18 10.40
N LEU A 19 8.60 -1.42 9.57
CA LEU A 19 8.77 -2.23 8.34
C LEU A 19 9.14 -1.33 7.14
N ALA A 20 9.83 -0.23 7.39
CA ALA A 20 10.48 0.53 6.33
C ALA A 20 11.96 0.14 6.38
N GLN A 21 12.46 -0.46 5.30
CA GLN A 21 13.91 -0.58 5.11
C GLN A 21 14.49 0.84 5.19
N ASP A 22 15.55 1.00 5.98
CA ASP A 22 16.27 2.27 6.04
C ASP A 22 16.90 2.54 4.67
N LYS A 23 16.79 3.76 4.15
CA LYS A 23 17.45 4.19 2.90
C LYS A 23 18.93 3.79 2.89
N THR A 24 19.58 3.89 4.04
CA THR A 24 20.99 3.52 4.21
C THR A 24 21.23 2.03 3.91
N GLU A 25 20.36 1.16 4.43
CA GLU A 25 20.44 -0.28 4.22
C GLU A 25 20.16 -0.65 2.75
N ILE A 26 19.17 -0.01 2.14
CA ILE A 26 18.82 -0.17 0.72
C ILE A 26 20.06 0.10 -0.14
N ILE A 27 20.71 1.25 0.07
CA ILE A 27 21.88 1.68 -0.70
C ILE A 27 23.06 0.73 -0.45
N GLN A 28 23.32 0.34 0.80
CA GLN A 28 24.42 -0.56 1.14
C GLN A 28 24.34 -1.90 0.42
N GLN A 29 23.15 -2.52 0.36
CA GLN A 29 22.94 -3.78 -0.36
C GLN A 29 23.25 -3.67 -1.86
N ARG A 30 22.96 -2.51 -2.48
CA ARG A 30 23.25 -2.29 -3.91
C ARG A 30 24.74 -2.05 -4.15
N ILE A 31 25.43 -1.40 -3.22
CA ILE A 31 26.88 -1.24 -3.28
C ILE A 31 27.57 -2.60 -3.20
N GLU A 32 27.12 -3.48 -2.30
CA GLU A 32 27.62 -4.85 -2.18
C GLU A 32 27.43 -5.62 -3.50
N PHE A 33 26.22 -5.59 -4.06
CA PHE A 33 25.93 -6.19 -5.37
C PHE A 33 26.85 -5.68 -6.48
N ILE A 34 27.05 -4.36 -6.58
CA ILE A 34 27.94 -3.75 -7.58
C ILE A 34 29.39 -4.19 -7.34
N SER A 35 29.86 -4.14 -6.10
CA SER A 35 31.22 -4.54 -5.73
C SER A 35 31.51 -6.00 -6.10
N GLU A 36 30.57 -6.91 -5.82
CA GLU A 36 30.69 -8.33 -6.16
C GLU A 36 30.76 -8.57 -7.67
N ARG A 37 29.96 -7.82 -8.44
CA ARG A 37 29.87 -7.97 -9.89
C ARG A 37 31.13 -7.47 -10.61
N PHE A 38 31.74 -6.39 -10.14
CA PHE A 38 32.85 -5.74 -10.86
C PHE A 38 34.25 -6.21 -10.44
N GLN A 39 34.40 -6.93 -9.31
CA GLN A 39 35.63 -7.61 -8.85
C GLN A 39 36.94 -6.78 -8.91
N SER A 40 36.87 -5.46 -9.09
CA SER A 40 38.05 -4.61 -9.33
C SER A 40 38.35 -3.73 -8.12
N GLU A 41 39.64 -3.63 -7.78
CA GLU A 41 40.14 -2.84 -6.66
C GLU A 41 40.08 -1.32 -6.90
N SER A 42 39.57 -0.86 -8.06
CA SER A 42 39.58 0.56 -8.46
C SER A 42 38.19 1.15 -8.69
N ILE A 43 37.14 0.56 -8.12
CA ILE A 43 35.80 1.15 -8.18
C ILE A 43 35.74 2.34 -7.23
N ASP A 44 35.40 3.51 -7.76
CA ASP A 44 35.11 4.69 -6.94
C ASP A 44 33.73 4.53 -6.29
N LEU A 45 33.72 3.94 -5.10
CA LEU A 45 32.51 3.71 -4.31
C LEU A 45 31.83 5.03 -3.91
N THR A 46 32.57 6.13 -3.79
CA THR A 46 31.99 7.43 -3.41
C THR A 46 31.04 7.92 -4.50
N ASN A 47 31.44 7.82 -5.76
CA ASN A 47 30.59 8.20 -6.89
C ASN A 47 29.31 7.32 -6.95
N ILE A 48 29.45 6.01 -6.77
CA ILE A 48 28.31 5.08 -6.76
C ILE A 48 27.32 5.42 -5.64
N ILE A 49 27.82 5.73 -4.44
CA ILE A 49 26.97 6.13 -3.31
C ILE A 49 26.16 7.38 -3.67
N GLU A 50 26.81 8.40 -4.22
CA GLU A 50 26.15 9.65 -4.62
C GLU A 50 25.09 9.40 -5.70
N GLN A 51 25.41 8.56 -6.69
CA GLN A 51 24.52 8.21 -7.79
C GLN A 51 23.30 7.42 -7.33
N LEU A 52 23.48 6.41 -6.47
CA LEU A 52 22.36 5.66 -5.88
C LEU A 52 21.47 6.57 -5.03
N ASN A 53 22.07 7.47 -4.24
CA ASN A 53 21.30 8.47 -3.49
C ASN A 53 20.48 9.37 -4.41
N TYR A 54 21.07 9.82 -5.52
CA TYR A 54 20.38 10.65 -6.52
C TYR A 54 19.19 9.91 -7.13
N PHE A 55 19.36 8.69 -7.63
CA PHE A 55 18.27 7.94 -8.24
C PHE A 55 17.21 7.46 -7.25
N TYR A 56 17.55 7.34 -5.95
CA TYR A 56 16.57 7.08 -4.91
C TYR A 56 15.60 8.26 -4.73
N GLU A 57 16.11 9.50 -4.76
CA GLU A 57 15.29 10.72 -4.67
C GLU A 57 14.64 11.08 -6.02
N HIS A 58 15.28 10.70 -7.13
CA HIS A 58 14.86 10.98 -8.49
C HIS A 58 14.72 9.68 -9.31
N PRO A 59 13.70 8.86 -9.01
CA PRO A 59 13.54 7.56 -9.65
C PRO A 59 13.34 7.67 -11.15
N ILE A 60 14.03 6.80 -11.88
CA ILE A 60 14.05 6.75 -13.34
C ILE A 60 12.68 6.33 -13.85
N ASN A 61 12.12 7.10 -14.78
CA ASN A 61 10.85 6.76 -15.39
C ASN A 61 11.05 5.70 -16.48
N LEU A 62 10.64 4.47 -16.20
CA LEU A 62 10.80 3.34 -17.12
C LEU A 62 10.04 3.53 -18.44
N ASN A 63 9.01 4.39 -18.46
CA ASN A 63 8.24 4.71 -19.66
C ASN A 63 8.86 5.81 -20.53
N GLU A 64 9.84 6.54 -20.03
CA GLU A 64 10.47 7.68 -20.71
C GLU A 64 11.95 7.44 -21.01
N THR A 65 12.66 6.70 -20.16
CA THR A 65 14.10 6.45 -20.32
C THR A 65 14.45 5.74 -21.63
N GLU A 66 15.60 6.08 -22.20
CA GLU A 66 16.21 5.39 -23.35
C GLU A 66 17.20 4.29 -22.93
N GLY A 67 17.45 4.14 -21.62
CA GLY A 67 18.32 3.12 -21.06
C GLY A 67 19.65 3.64 -20.52
N LEU A 68 20.12 4.82 -20.93
CA LEU A 68 21.39 5.40 -20.45
C LEU A 68 21.38 5.59 -18.92
N GLU A 69 20.29 6.11 -18.36
CA GLU A 69 20.14 6.26 -16.90
C GLU A 69 20.16 4.92 -16.16
N LEU A 70 19.66 3.85 -16.81
CA LEU A 70 19.67 2.49 -16.26
C LEU A 70 21.05 1.83 -16.35
N GLU A 71 21.85 2.20 -17.35
CA GLU A 71 23.27 1.81 -17.44
C GLU A 71 24.07 2.49 -16.33
N ASP A 72 23.87 3.80 -16.19
CA ASP A 72 24.44 4.65 -15.14
C ASP A 72 24.10 4.11 -13.74
N LEU A 73 22.87 3.61 -13.53
CA LEU A 73 22.46 3.00 -12.27
C LEU A 73 23.33 1.78 -11.88
N GLY A 74 23.97 1.08 -12.83
CA GLY A 74 24.92 0.00 -12.58
C GLY A 74 24.32 -1.32 -12.07
N LEU A 75 23.01 -1.37 -11.82
CA LEU A 75 22.31 -2.54 -11.27
C LEU A 75 21.83 -3.54 -12.32
N LEU A 76 21.83 -3.15 -13.60
CA LEU A 76 21.29 -3.95 -14.69
C LEU A 76 22.38 -4.37 -15.68
N THR A 77 22.08 -5.40 -16.45
CA THR A 77 22.87 -5.79 -17.64
C THR A 77 22.32 -5.11 -18.89
N THR A 78 23.14 -4.95 -19.92
CA THR A 78 22.70 -4.45 -21.23
C THR A 78 21.54 -5.28 -21.81
N LEU A 79 21.52 -6.59 -21.52
CA LEU A 79 20.46 -7.49 -21.96
C LEU A 79 19.12 -7.15 -21.27
N GLN A 80 19.14 -6.94 -19.96
CA GLN A 80 17.95 -6.57 -19.18
C GLN A 80 17.39 -5.21 -19.59
N ILE A 81 18.26 -4.22 -19.85
CA ILE A 81 17.86 -2.90 -20.35
C ILE A 81 17.23 -3.03 -21.74
N SER A 82 17.88 -3.78 -22.64
CA SER A 82 17.35 -4.02 -23.99
C SER A 82 15.99 -4.72 -23.98
N ASP A 83 15.77 -5.64 -23.04
CA ASP A 83 14.49 -6.34 -22.89
C ASP A 83 13.36 -5.40 -22.49
N LEU A 84 13.60 -4.49 -21.53
CA LEU A 84 12.64 -3.45 -21.15
C LEU A 84 12.28 -2.56 -22.35
N ILE A 85 13.28 -2.07 -23.08
CA ILE A 85 13.07 -1.21 -24.25
C ILE A 85 12.30 -1.97 -25.35
N ARG A 86 12.64 -3.24 -25.58
CA ARG A 86 11.94 -4.10 -26.54
C ARG A 86 10.49 -4.33 -26.10
N HIS A 87 10.24 -4.65 -24.84
CA HIS A 87 8.89 -4.84 -24.29
C HIS A 87 8.05 -3.59 -24.52
N ARG A 88 8.57 -2.40 -24.20
CA ARG A 88 7.88 -1.12 -24.45
C ARG A 88 7.54 -0.89 -25.92
N LYS A 89 8.42 -1.29 -26.84
CA LYS A 89 8.17 -1.19 -28.29
C LYS A 89 7.06 -2.14 -28.76
N LEU A 90 6.92 -3.31 -28.14
CA LEU A 90 5.94 -4.32 -28.54
C LEU A 90 4.56 -4.12 -27.90
N PHE A 91 4.52 -3.75 -26.62
CA PHE A 91 3.29 -3.71 -25.83
C PHE A 91 2.87 -2.29 -25.41
N GLY A 92 3.72 -1.29 -25.60
CA GLY A 92 3.46 0.09 -25.21
C GLY A 92 4.01 0.43 -23.82
N LYS A 93 3.46 1.47 -23.20
CA LYS A 93 3.88 1.93 -21.86
C LYS A 93 3.48 0.91 -20.78
N LEU A 94 4.35 0.74 -19.79
CA LEU A 94 4.05 0.00 -18.57
C LEU A 94 2.96 0.73 -17.79
N MET A 95 1.92 0.02 -17.35
CA MET A 95 0.85 0.62 -16.55
C MET A 95 1.15 0.58 -15.06
N THR A 96 1.85 -0.46 -14.60
CA THR A 96 2.24 -0.65 -13.20
C THR A 96 3.66 -1.21 -13.12
N LEU A 97 4.38 -0.97 -12.01
CA LEU A 97 5.70 -1.58 -11.79
C LEU A 97 5.64 -3.12 -11.73
N TYR A 98 4.49 -3.72 -11.43
CA TYR A 98 4.36 -5.18 -11.37
C TYR A 98 4.51 -5.85 -12.74
N GLU A 99 4.30 -5.11 -13.83
CA GLU A 99 4.50 -5.62 -15.20
C GLU A 99 5.95 -5.98 -15.49
N LEU A 100 6.92 -5.53 -14.68
CA LEU A 100 8.32 -5.93 -14.83
C LEU A 100 8.52 -7.45 -14.73
N GLN A 101 7.61 -8.17 -14.05
CA GLN A 101 7.61 -9.63 -14.00
C GLN A 101 7.32 -10.30 -15.36
N SER A 102 6.84 -9.55 -16.35
CA SER A 102 6.62 -10.05 -17.71
C SER A 102 7.87 -9.94 -18.60
N LEU A 103 8.92 -9.24 -18.14
CA LEU A 103 10.19 -9.16 -18.84
C LEU A 103 10.91 -10.51 -18.75
N THR A 104 11.49 -10.93 -19.88
CA THR A 104 12.06 -12.27 -20.03
C THR A 104 13.34 -12.46 -19.22
N PHE A 105 14.14 -11.39 -19.08
CA PHE A 105 15.45 -11.45 -18.43
C PHE A 105 15.48 -10.83 -17.03
N TRP A 106 14.32 -10.52 -16.46
CA TRP A 106 14.19 -9.96 -15.11
C TRP A 106 13.62 -11.02 -14.20
N ASP A 107 14.40 -11.42 -13.19
CA ASP A 107 13.91 -12.22 -12.09
C ASP A 107 13.43 -11.32 -10.94
N LEU A 108 12.83 -11.94 -9.92
CA LEU A 108 12.30 -11.21 -8.77
C LEU A 108 13.41 -10.46 -8.03
N GLU A 109 14.60 -11.04 -7.94
CA GLU A 109 15.77 -10.42 -7.31
C GLU A 109 16.19 -9.14 -8.05
N THR A 110 16.30 -9.20 -9.39
CA THR A 110 16.59 -8.02 -10.23
C THR A 110 15.52 -6.95 -10.04
N ILE A 111 14.24 -7.32 -10.01
CA ILE A 111 13.14 -6.38 -9.83
C ILE A 111 13.25 -5.68 -8.47
N GLU A 112 13.45 -6.44 -7.39
CA GLU A 112 13.65 -5.85 -6.05
C GLU A 112 14.89 -4.97 -5.97
N LEU A 113 15.97 -5.36 -6.66
CA LEU A 113 17.22 -4.61 -6.69
C LEU A 113 16.99 -3.19 -7.25
N VAL A 114 16.24 -3.06 -8.35
CA VAL A 114 16.01 -1.77 -9.01
C VAL A 114 14.79 -1.01 -8.51
N ARG A 115 13.81 -1.68 -7.88
CA ARG A 115 12.53 -1.11 -7.41
C ARG A 115 12.66 0.26 -6.72
N PRO A 116 13.65 0.52 -5.83
CA PRO A 116 13.77 1.81 -5.15
C PRO A 116 14.18 2.98 -6.06
N PHE A 117 14.73 2.70 -7.24
CA PHE A 117 15.36 3.68 -8.13
C PHE A 117 14.57 3.91 -9.42
N VAL A 118 13.40 3.28 -9.55
CA VAL A 118 12.60 3.29 -10.78
C VAL A 118 11.15 3.57 -10.48
N ARG A 119 10.46 4.20 -11.43
CA ARG A 119 9.03 4.44 -11.39
C ARG A 119 8.39 4.17 -12.75
N VAL A 120 7.08 3.98 -12.75
CA VAL A 120 6.25 4.10 -13.95
C VAL A 120 5.31 5.29 -13.77
N ASP A 121 4.82 5.84 -14.87
CA ASP A 121 3.76 6.83 -14.82
C ASP A 121 2.46 6.18 -14.30
N ASP A 122 2.28 6.16 -12.98
CA ASP A 122 1.01 5.76 -12.37
C ASP A 122 -0.04 6.84 -12.67
N LYS A 123 -0.65 6.75 -13.84
CA LYS A 123 -1.85 7.54 -14.18
C LYS A 123 -3.02 7.19 -13.27
N LEU A 124 -2.94 6.09 -12.52
CA LEU A 124 -3.93 5.69 -11.52
C LEU A 124 -3.92 6.62 -10.30
N ASP A 125 -2.75 7.10 -9.86
CA ASP A 125 -2.67 8.09 -8.77
C ASP A 125 -3.19 9.47 -9.19
N ASN A 126 -3.29 9.72 -10.49
CA ASN A 126 -3.88 10.92 -11.08
C ASN A 126 -5.36 10.75 -11.47
N LEU A 127 -6.07 9.77 -10.89
CA LEU A 127 -7.53 9.85 -10.79
C LEU A 127 -7.88 10.97 -9.80
N HIS A 128 -7.69 12.22 -10.23
CA HIS A 128 -8.27 13.40 -9.59
C HIS A 128 -9.79 13.36 -9.79
N VAL A 129 -10.46 12.36 -9.22
CA VAL A 129 -11.92 12.32 -9.16
C VAL A 129 -12.31 13.45 -8.24
N THR A 130 -12.73 14.57 -8.83
CA THR A 130 -13.16 15.72 -8.05
C THR A 130 -14.40 15.32 -7.25
N PHE A 131 -14.63 15.87 -6.06
CA PHE A 131 -15.84 15.60 -5.28
C PHE A 131 -17.14 15.75 -6.11
N LYS A 132 -17.14 16.71 -7.04
CA LYS A 132 -18.22 16.93 -8.02
C LYS A 132 -18.42 15.75 -8.98
N GLU A 133 -17.34 15.12 -9.43
CA GLU A 133 -17.37 13.96 -10.32
C GLU A 133 -17.77 12.70 -9.56
N ALA A 134 -17.23 12.51 -8.35
CA ALA A 134 -17.65 11.44 -7.46
C ALA A 134 -19.16 11.50 -7.16
N LEU A 135 -19.71 12.70 -6.90
CA LEU A 135 -21.14 12.87 -6.66
C LEU A 135 -22.00 12.70 -7.92
N ARG A 136 -21.49 13.08 -9.09
CA ARG A 136 -22.24 13.03 -10.36
C ARG A 136 -22.21 11.66 -11.05
N GLN A 137 -21.08 10.96 -10.95
CA GLN A 137 -20.83 9.68 -11.63
C GLN A 137 -20.81 8.50 -10.65
N GLY A 138 -20.72 8.75 -9.34
CA GLY A 138 -20.80 7.73 -8.32
C GLY A 138 -22.18 7.06 -8.29
N LYS A 139 -22.17 5.74 -8.09
CA LYS A 139 -23.38 4.98 -7.78
C LYS A 139 -23.57 5.00 -6.27
N PHE A 140 -24.63 5.66 -5.81
CA PHE A 140 -24.98 5.71 -4.40
C PHE A 140 -26.20 4.83 -4.15
N GLU A 141 -26.03 3.83 -3.28
CA GLU A 141 -27.12 2.96 -2.84
C GLU A 141 -27.39 3.24 -1.37
N TRP A 142 -28.64 3.60 -1.06
CA TRP A 142 -29.09 3.87 0.30
C TRP A 142 -30.18 2.87 0.67
N PHE A 143 -29.95 2.14 1.75
CA PHE A 143 -30.92 1.19 2.30
C PHE A 143 -31.49 1.75 3.59
N LEU A 144 -32.76 2.14 3.56
CA LEU A 144 -33.52 2.54 4.75
C LEU A 144 -34.62 1.52 4.98
N ARG A 145 -34.69 0.98 6.20
CA ARG A 145 -35.78 0.11 6.64
C ARG A 145 -36.49 0.81 7.79
N TYR A 146 -37.82 0.88 7.70
CA TYR A 146 -38.68 1.30 8.80
C TYR A 146 -39.85 0.33 8.85
N GLN A 147 -40.05 -0.31 9.99
CA GLN A 147 -41.08 -1.31 10.20
C GLN A 147 -41.99 -0.85 11.35
N PRO A 148 -43.09 -0.15 11.04
CA PRO A 148 -44.06 0.22 12.04
C PRO A 148 -44.79 -1.01 12.55
N THR A 149 -45.06 -1.06 13.86
CA THR A 149 -45.90 -2.13 14.41
C THR A 149 -47.36 -1.71 14.36
N VAL A 150 -48.21 -2.46 13.65
CA VAL A 150 -49.66 -2.16 13.53
C VAL A 150 -50.40 -2.45 14.84
N GLU A 151 -49.96 -3.47 15.58
CA GLU A 151 -50.55 -3.84 16.87
C GLU A 151 -49.85 -3.10 18.02
N PRO A 152 -50.61 -2.37 18.88
CA PRO A 152 -50.03 -1.69 20.02
C PRO A 152 -49.52 -2.71 21.05
N LYS A 153 -48.24 -2.62 21.41
CA LYS A 153 -47.63 -3.44 22.46
C LYS A 153 -47.84 -2.77 23.81
N LEU A 154 -48.44 -3.48 24.76
CA LEU A 154 -48.74 -2.97 26.10
C LEU A 154 -47.52 -2.38 26.83
N GLY A 155 -46.32 -2.94 26.59
CA GLY A 155 -45.08 -2.43 27.19
C GLY A 155 -44.61 -1.07 26.66
N TYR A 156 -45.22 -0.53 25.60
CA TYR A 156 -44.93 0.82 25.07
C TYR A 156 -46.14 1.76 25.24
N GLU A 157 -47.08 1.42 26.13
CA GLU A 157 -48.20 2.28 26.47
C GLU A 157 -47.71 3.52 27.24
N LYS A 158 -48.35 4.67 26.99
CA LYS A 158 -48.01 5.92 27.66
C LYS A 158 -48.55 5.89 29.09
N VAL A 159 -47.67 5.57 30.05
CA VAL A 159 -47.95 5.57 31.48
C VAL A 159 -47.28 6.76 32.19
N PRO A 160 -47.77 7.18 33.37
CA PRO A 160 -47.12 8.24 34.15
C PRO A 160 -45.68 7.88 34.53
N ASP A 161 -44.80 8.88 34.61
CA ASP A 161 -43.37 8.69 34.88
C ASP A 161 -43.09 7.95 36.19
N SER A 162 -43.96 8.11 37.20
CA SER A 162 -43.87 7.39 38.46
C SER A 162 -44.09 5.87 38.31
N VAL A 163 -44.92 5.45 37.35
CA VAL A 163 -45.18 4.03 37.02
C VAL A 163 -44.06 3.48 36.14
N LEU A 164 -43.55 4.28 35.19
CA LEU A 164 -42.44 3.92 34.31
C LEU A 164 -41.13 3.72 35.10
N ALA A 165 -40.90 4.51 36.14
CA ALA A 165 -39.72 4.40 37.00
C ALA A 165 -39.80 3.27 38.04
N SER A 166 -41.01 2.82 38.39
CA SER A 166 -41.23 1.81 39.44
C SER A 166 -41.52 0.40 38.91
N SER A 167 -41.85 0.24 37.63
CA SER A 167 -42.23 -1.04 37.02
C SER A 167 -41.34 -1.40 35.84
N ASN A 168 -40.87 -2.65 35.78
CA ASN A 168 -40.10 -3.19 34.66
C ASN A 168 -40.96 -3.60 33.44
N ASN A 169 -42.27 -3.37 33.49
CA ASN A 169 -43.19 -3.79 32.44
C ASN A 169 -43.35 -2.78 31.31
N TYR A 170 -42.84 -1.55 31.47
CA TYR A 170 -42.98 -0.46 30.51
C TYR A 170 -41.61 0.04 30.03
N TYR A 171 -41.53 0.42 28.75
CA TYR A 171 -40.31 0.82 28.06
C TYR A 171 -40.43 2.23 27.49
N TYR A 172 -39.29 2.94 27.43
CA TYR A 172 -39.19 4.22 26.75
C TYR A 172 -39.18 4.04 25.22
N GLY A 173 -39.76 4.99 24.49
CA GLY A 173 -39.74 5.03 23.02
C GLY A 173 -41.01 4.45 22.38
N ASN A 174 -40.88 4.00 21.12
CA ASN A 174 -41.96 3.37 20.37
C ASN A 174 -41.66 1.89 20.07
N SER A 175 -42.69 1.16 19.66
CA SER A 175 -42.60 -0.26 19.35
C SER A 175 -42.03 -0.58 17.96
N ASP A 176 -41.70 0.46 17.19
CA ASP A 176 -41.24 0.39 15.80
C ASP A 176 -39.81 -0.15 15.71
N ARG A 177 -39.50 -0.79 14.57
CA ARG A 177 -38.15 -1.30 14.28
C ARG A 177 -37.52 -0.48 13.16
N TYR A 178 -36.24 -0.18 13.32
CA TYR A 178 -35.40 0.61 12.40
C TYR A 178 -34.34 -0.30 11.79
#